data_AF-W2Y949-F1
#
_entry.id   AF-W2Y949-F1
#
_cell.length_a   1.000
_cell.length_b   1.000
_cell.length_c   1.000
_cell.angle_alpha   90.00
_cell.angle_beta   90.00
_cell.angle_gamma   90.00
#
_symmetry.space_group_name_H-M   'P 1'
#
loop_
_entity.id
_entity.type
_entity.pdbx_description
1 polymer ?
#
loop_
_entity_poly.entity_id
_entity_poly.type
_entity_poly.pdbx_seq_one_letter_code
_entity_poly.pdbx_strand_id
1 'polypeptide(L)'
;EAIVLVTHYRNIGTDSGENSGLSLGLALLKYLSRAKWLAKDVILLAADDGVLDGSDGYASGTEAWLQAYHLDPVDSGLQGVLPMRAGVIRAAVNLETLYNSRHVDSVGIYTAGTNGQLPNLDLVNTAVRAFRQHQIPTILDRADVQEDGEHKSYVSRVLGSISSLNEQYTPPELKENARNYLTNLKGMLHFMTTLVAGPSGPHANFISYNIDSITLSLTKSQTSVGRPLASRDILRSIEMVVRALSNLEEKLHQSFFLYVLPSTSTFVSVGEYIYAVLLVISPAIAHLLFLANQTTGMRVALALTVIVVVETLCVLLLVGICKYFATPTALLHTFSSSNTSATMWFVLAIAVSVMQALILLVVMPALRSVTGFAGCVEIYDWRRRVTAYEAEEQKLFQDSEKATDKAVVDTKPNAIPTLDSGWQGIKFITMAVIVYAHCIMGILNYPMALFCAIPMAHFARVIPFGTATLPKNVWNGLWLFLSSPLVLFVLLKWSRLDVIAGLSYAVDSFVQRINLLALAYICCIYISVHTLSLVVWTYPSVGHLDKKQKLE
;
A
#
# COMPACT_ATOMS: atom_id res chain seq x y z
N GLU A 1 -9.75 -33.34 10.74
CA GLU A 1 -9.69 -32.02 10.07
C GLU A 1 -10.77 -31.16 10.67
N ALA A 2 -10.51 -29.86 10.82
CA ALA A 2 -11.40 -28.98 11.55
C ALA A 2 -11.84 -27.74 10.76
N ILE A 3 -13.02 -27.25 11.08
CA ILE A 3 -13.53 -25.93 10.69
C ILE A 3 -13.66 -25.11 11.98
N VAL A 4 -13.11 -23.91 12.00
CA VAL A 4 -13.18 -23.03 13.18
C VAL A 4 -14.24 -21.96 12.96
N LEU A 5 -15.18 -21.84 13.89
CA LEU A 5 -16.13 -20.75 14.00
C LEU A 5 -15.63 -19.80 15.08
N VAL A 6 -15.30 -18.56 14.73
CA VAL A 6 -14.82 -17.56 15.69
C VAL A 6 -15.96 -16.62 16.05
N THR A 7 -16.07 -16.30 17.33
CA THR A 7 -17.08 -15.41 17.92
C THR A 7 -16.45 -14.64 19.07
N HIS A 8 -17.07 -13.52 19.47
CA HIS A 8 -16.55 -12.64 20.51
C HIS A 8 -17.51 -12.48 21.69
N TYR A 9 -16.95 -12.34 22.89
CA TYR A 9 -17.71 -12.35 24.15
C TYR A 9 -18.40 -11.01 24.46
N ARG A 10 -17.82 -9.87 24.06
CA ARG A 10 -18.26 -8.53 24.51
C ARG A 10 -19.58 -8.03 23.91
N ASN A 11 -20.12 -8.74 22.91
CA ASN A 11 -21.43 -8.46 22.33
C ASN A 11 -22.63 -9.07 23.11
N ILE A 12 -22.51 -9.24 24.43
CA ILE A 12 -23.58 -9.76 25.30
C ILE A 12 -23.92 -8.71 26.37
N GLY A 13 -24.97 -7.92 26.14
CA GLY A 13 -25.45 -6.88 27.05
C GLY A 13 -26.78 -6.26 26.61
N THR A 14 -27.36 -5.38 27.43
CA THR A 14 -28.67 -4.73 27.18
C THR A 14 -28.71 -3.84 25.93
N ASP A 15 -27.55 -3.46 25.39
CA ASP A 15 -27.40 -2.57 24.23
C ASP A 15 -26.77 -3.25 22.99
N SER A 16 -26.47 -4.56 23.04
CA SER A 16 -25.70 -5.26 21.99
C SER A 16 -26.53 -5.94 20.89
N GLY A 17 -27.76 -5.47 20.66
CA GLY A 17 -28.66 -6.00 19.62
C GLY A 17 -29.27 -7.37 19.97
N GLU A 18 -30.28 -7.80 19.20
CA GLU A 18 -31.01 -9.07 19.46
C GLU A 18 -30.22 -10.32 19.03
N ASN A 19 -29.23 -10.17 18.15
CA ASN A 19 -28.44 -11.26 17.60
C ASN A 19 -26.95 -10.98 17.83
N SER A 20 -26.33 -11.63 18.82
CA SER A 20 -24.87 -11.57 19.02
C SER A 20 -24.14 -12.67 18.26
N GLY A 21 -22.91 -12.40 17.82
CA GLY A 21 -22.09 -13.40 17.10
C GLY A 21 -21.95 -14.70 17.88
N LEU A 22 -21.74 -14.62 19.20
CA LEU A 22 -21.67 -15.78 20.09
C LEU A 22 -23.01 -16.54 20.18
N SER A 23 -24.15 -15.85 20.24
CA SER A 23 -25.46 -16.52 20.27
C SER A 23 -25.74 -17.29 18.97
N LEU A 24 -25.37 -16.71 17.82
CA LEU A 24 -25.48 -17.35 16.51
C LEU A 24 -24.53 -18.55 16.40
N GLY A 25 -23.27 -18.39 16.83
CA GLY A 25 -22.29 -19.47 16.84
C GLY A 25 -22.72 -20.66 17.71
N LEU A 26 -23.24 -20.40 18.91
CA LEU A 26 -23.78 -21.43 19.80
C LEU A 26 -25.02 -22.12 19.23
N ALA A 27 -25.95 -21.35 18.64
CA ALA A 27 -27.14 -21.89 18.00
C ALA A 27 -26.77 -22.79 16.81
N LEU A 28 -25.82 -22.36 15.99
CA LEU A 28 -25.29 -23.14 14.87
C LEU A 28 -24.58 -24.40 15.36
N LEU A 29 -23.72 -24.31 16.38
CA LEU A 29 -23.02 -25.48 16.93
C LEU A 29 -24.00 -26.51 17.49
N LYS A 30 -25.06 -26.07 18.19
CA LYS A 30 -26.14 -26.95 18.65
C LYS A 30 -26.84 -27.66 17.49
N TYR A 31 -27.06 -26.98 16.37
CA TYR A 31 -27.61 -27.61 15.16
C TYR A 31 -26.63 -28.62 14.55
N LEU A 32 -25.36 -28.22 14.38
CA LEU A 32 -24.31 -29.05 13.78
C LEU A 32 -24.00 -30.31 14.60
N SER A 33 -24.17 -30.28 15.93
CA SER A 33 -24.01 -31.46 16.79
C SER A 33 -24.95 -32.62 16.44
N ARG A 34 -26.04 -32.34 15.70
CA ARG A 34 -27.02 -33.34 15.25
C ARG A 34 -26.88 -33.64 13.75
N ALA A 35 -25.99 -32.95 13.04
CA ALA A 35 -25.81 -33.10 11.61
C ALA A 35 -25.06 -34.39 11.28
N LYS A 36 -25.66 -35.24 10.46
CA LYS A 36 -25.05 -36.50 10.00
C LYS A 36 -24.13 -36.35 8.77
N TRP A 37 -24.20 -35.19 8.10
CA TRP A 37 -23.42 -34.89 6.90
C TRP A 37 -22.05 -34.28 7.22
N LEU A 38 -21.79 -33.97 8.49
CA LEU A 38 -20.57 -33.29 8.91
C LEU A 38 -19.38 -34.26 8.82
N ALA A 39 -18.44 -33.96 7.93
CA ALA A 39 -17.25 -34.78 7.68
C ALA A 39 -16.00 -34.24 8.42
N LYS A 40 -16.09 -33.05 9.02
CA LYS A 40 -15.01 -32.36 9.72
C LYS A 40 -15.44 -31.95 11.12
N ASP A 41 -14.50 -31.92 12.06
CA ASP A 41 -14.77 -31.41 13.40
C ASP A 41 -15.05 -29.90 13.32
N VAL A 42 -15.99 -29.40 14.13
CA VAL A 42 -16.30 -27.98 14.19
C VAL A 42 -15.91 -27.45 15.57
N ILE A 43 -14.98 -26.50 15.59
CA ILE A 43 -14.53 -25.82 16.79
C ILE A 43 -15.27 -24.48 16.87
N LEU A 44 -15.90 -24.18 18.00
CA LEU A 44 -16.36 -22.84 18.31
C LEU A 44 -15.33 -22.17 19.23
N LEU A 45 -14.67 -21.12 18.73
CA LEU A 45 -13.75 -20.28 19.47
C LEU A 45 -14.50 -19.01 19.91
N ALA A 46 -14.60 -18.82 21.22
CA ALA A 46 -15.05 -17.56 21.82
C ALA A 46 -13.81 -16.78 22.26
N ALA A 47 -13.36 -15.82 21.43
CA ALA A 47 -12.14 -15.06 21.64
C ALA A 47 -12.41 -13.73 22.36
N ASP A 48 -11.43 -13.31 23.17
CA ASP A 48 -11.33 -11.94 23.69
C ASP A 48 -10.27 -11.19 22.88
N ASP A 49 -10.73 -10.46 21.87
CA ASP A 49 -9.89 -9.72 20.91
C ASP A 49 -9.91 -8.21 21.21
N GLY A 50 -10.12 -7.83 22.49
CA GLY A 50 -10.05 -6.44 22.93
C GLY A 50 -11.37 -5.68 22.82
N VAL A 51 -11.32 -4.35 22.71
CA VAL A 51 -12.52 -3.47 22.76
C VAL A 51 -13.32 -3.52 21.47
N LEU A 52 -12.66 -3.76 20.34
CA LEU A 52 -13.29 -3.75 19.02
C LEU A 52 -13.60 -5.16 18.49
N ASP A 53 -13.49 -6.20 19.33
CA ASP A 53 -13.71 -7.61 18.94
C ASP A 53 -12.89 -8.01 17.69
N GLY A 54 -11.68 -7.45 17.56
CA GLY A 54 -10.80 -7.63 16.42
C GLY A 54 -11.31 -7.07 15.08
N SER A 55 -12.36 -6.25 15.06
CA SER A 55 -12.86 -5.58 13.83
C SER A 55 -11.87 -4.57 13.24
N ASP A 56 -10.91 -4.10 14.04
CA ASP A 56 -9.73 -3.32 13.65
C ASP A 56 -8.59 -4.18 13.06
N GLY A 57 -8.82 -5.50 12.93
CA GLY A 57 -7.84 -6.46 12.46
C GLY A 57 -6.84 -6.90 13.53
N TYR A 58 -6.93 -6.39 14.77
CA TYR A 58 -6.12 -6.84 15.89
C TYR A 58 -6.89 -7.87 16.74
N ALA A 59 -6.54 -9.14 16.57
CA ALA A 59 -7.23 -10.24 17.23
C ALA A 59 -6.29 -11.06 18.11
N SER A 60 -5.87 -10.47 19.24
CA SER A 60 -4.84 -11.06 20.12
C SER A 60 -5.26 -12.37 20.77
N GLY A 61 -6.53 -12.52 21.17
CA GLY A 61 -7.05 -13.77 21.72
C GLY A 61 -7.08 -14.87 20.66
N THR A 62 -7.52 -14.54 19.46
CA THR A 62 -7.49 -15.44 18.30
C THR A 62 -6.06 -15.84 17.94
N GLU A 63 -5.12 -14.90 17.93
CA GLU A 63 -3.71 -15.16 17.66
C GLU A 63 -3.08 -16.08 18.71
N ALA A 64 -3.28 -15.78 19.99
CA ALA A 64 -2.77 -16.59 21.09
C ALA A 64 -3.28 -18.03 21.04
N TRP A 65 -4.57 -18.22 20.71
CA TRP A 65 -5.14 -19.55 20.51
C TRP A 65 -4.51 -20.27 19.31
N LEU A 66 -4.33 -19.59 18.18
CA LEU A 66 -3.68 -20.16 16.99
C LEU A 66 -2.23 -20.57 17.26
N GLN A 67 -1.48 -19.75 17.99
CA GLN A 67 -0.13 -20.09 18.45
C GLN A 67 -0.17 -21.37 19.29
N ALA A 68 -1.02 -21.42 20.32
CA ALA A 68 -1.20 -22.61 21.16
C ALA A 68 -1.66 -23.87 20.39
N TYR A 69 -2.44 -23.68 19.33
CA TYR A 69 -2.89 -24.76 18.45
C TYR A 69 -1.77 -25.35 17.60
N HIS A 70 -0.81 -24.53 17.17
CA HIS A 70 0.30 -24.96 16.31
C HIS A 70 1.61 -25.24 17.05
N LEU A 71 1.72 -24.87 18.34
CA LEU A 71 2.89 -25.17 19.17
C LEU A 71 3.17 -26.68 19.19
N ASP A 72 4.43 -27.12 19.09
CA ASP A 72 4.75 -28.54 19.27
C ASP A 72 4.75 -28.87 20.78
N PRO A 73 3.94 -29.84 21.26
CA PRO A 73 3.98 -30.27 22.65
C PRO A 73 5.37 -30.68 23.15
N VAL A 74 6.24 -31.15 22.25
CA VAL A 74 7.60 -31.61 22.58
C VAL A 74 8.56 -30.43 22.79
N ASP A 75 8.45 -29.38 21.97
CA ASP A 75 9.35 -28.22 22.04
C ASP A 75 8.95 -27.21 23.14
N SER A 76 7.67 -27.19 23.54
CA SER A 76 7.12 -26.14 24.42
C SER A 76 7.41 -26.35 25.91
N GLY A 77 7.76 -27.58 26.33
CA GLY A 77 7.58 -27.98 27.72
C GLY A 77 6.09 -27.92 28.13
N LEU A 78 5.73 -28.46 29.29
CA LEU A 78 4.33 -28.63 29.73
C LEU A 78 3.48 -27.33 29.87
N GLN A 79 3.99 -26.15 29.53
CA GLN A 79 3.28 -24.87 29.63
C GLN A 79 2.77 -24.41 28.25
N GLY A 80 1.45 -24.17 28.14
CA GLY A 80 0.84 -23.58 26.95
C GLY A 80 0.30 -24.57 25.90
N VAL A 81 0.43 -25.88 26.13
CA VAL A 81 -0.11 -26.91 25.23
C VAL A 81 -1.62 -27.06 25.41
N LEU A 82 -2.40 -26.95 24.33
CA LEU A 82 -3.83 -27.23 24.35
C LEU A 82 -4.07 -28.71 24.71
N PRO A 83 -5.01 -29.01 25.63
CA PRO A 83 -5.27 -30.38 26.06
C PRO A 83 -5.81 -31.29 24.94
N MET A 84 -6.39 -30.70 23.89
CA MET A 84 -6.92 -31.44 22.74
C MET A 84 -6.84 -30.58 21.47
N ARG A 85 -6.59 -31.23 20.33
CA ARG A 85 -6.60 -30.62 18.97
C ARG A 85 -7.49 -31.43 18.05
N ALA A 86 -8.19 -30.77 17.13
CA ALA A 86 -9.09 -31.41 16.16
C ALA A 86 -8.40 -31.71 14.79
N GLY A 87 -7.08 -31.90 14.83
CA GLY A 87 -6.24 -32.11 13.64
C GLY A 87 -5.99 -30.83 12.83
N VAL A 88 -5.75 -30.96 11.53
CA VAL A 88 -5.46 -29.80 10.65
C VAL A 88 -6.71 -28.94 10.48
N ILE A 89 -6.58 -27.63 10.71
CA ILE A 89 -7.65 -26.66 10.44
C ILE A 89 -7.69 -26.40 8.93
N ARG A 90 -8.86 -26.62 8.32
CA ARG A 90 -9.06 -26.43 6.87
C ARG A 90 -9.52 -25.02 6.53
N ALA A 91 -10.43 -24.47 7.32
CA ALA A 91 -10.96 -23.13 7.12
C ALA A 91 -11.47 -22.54 8.43
N ALA A 92 -11.58 -21.21 8.47
CA ALA A 92 -12.21 -20.50 9.58
C ALA A 92 -13.26 -19.49 9.10
N VAL A 93 -14.36 -19.37 9.84
CA VAL A 93 -15.43 -18.40 9.59
C VAL A 93 -15.63 -17.59 10.87
N ASN A 94 -15.28 -16.31 10.82
CA ASN A 94 -15.51 -15.41 11.93
C ASN A 94 -16.91 -14.79 11.85
N LEU A 95 -17.64 -14.80 12.96
CA LEU A 95 -19.00 -14.27 13.08
C LEU A 95 -18.97 -13.02 13.96
N GLU A 96 -19.05 -11.87 13.31
CA GLU A 96 -19.02 -10.56 13.94
C GLU A 96 -20.42 -9.94 13.94
N THR A 97 -20.71 -9.18 14.98
CA THR A 97 -21.95 -8.39 15.09
C THR A 97 -21.57 -6.96 15.43
N LEU A 98 -22.03 -5.99 14.64
CA LEU A 98 -21.72 -4.59 14.89
C LEU A 98 -22.42 -4.10 16.16
N TYR A 99 -21.62 -3.42 17.00
CA TYR A 99 -22.09 -2.68 18.17
C TYR A 99 -23.24 -1.74 17.78
N ASN A 100 -24.33 -1.75 18.56
CA ASN A 100 -25.45 -0.82 18.45
C ASN A 100 -26.45 -1.02 17.27
N SER A 101 -26.34 -2.09 16.47
CA SER A 101 -27.30 -2.35 15.38
C SER A 101 -28.51 -3.18 15.86
N ARG A 102 -29.52 -2.51 16.47
CA ARG A 102 -30.79 -3.18 16.82
C ARG A 102 -31.50 -3.80 15.61
N HIS A 103 -31.24 -3.27 14.41
CA HIS A 103 -31.74 -3.79 13.14
C HIS A 103 -30.60 -3.90 12.12
N VAL A 104 -30.31 -5.14 11.72
CA VAL A 104 -29.37 -5.47 10.64
C VAL A 104 -30.14 -5.81 9.37
N ASP A 105 -29.66 -5.34 8.22
CA ASP A 105 -30.31 -5.53 6.91
C ASP A 105 -29.38 -6.14 5.85
N SER A 106 -28.10 -6.30 6.18
CA SER A 106 -27.05 -6.76 5.26
C SER A 106 -25.92 -7.49 6.00
N VAL A 107 -25.07 -8.18 5.23
CA VAL A 107 -23.91 -8.92 5.75
C VAL A 107 -22.64 -8.43 5.08
N GLY A 108 -21.70 -7.94 5.87
CA GLY A 108 -20.33 -7.66 5.46
C GLY A 108 -19.54 -8.97 5.34
N ILE A 109 -18.88 -9.17 4.20
CA ILE A 109 -17.93 -10.26 3.96
C ILE A 109 -16.55 -9.63 3.81
N TYR A 110 -15.75 -9.72 4.86
CA TYR A 110 -14.43 -9.11 4.92
C TYR A 110 -13.34 -10.16 4.74
N THR A 111 -12.35 -9.82 3.91
CA THR A 111 -11.34 -10.75 3.43
C THR A 111 -9.91 -10.19 3.47
N ALA A 112 -9.72 -8.93 3.86
CA ALA A 112 -8.40 -8.31 3.84
C ALA A 112 -7.55 -8.86 5.00
N GLY A 113 -6.49 -9.59 4.65
CA GLY A 113 -5.52 -10.13 5.59
C GLY A 113 -4.30 -9.21 5.81
N THR A 114 -3.37 -9.68 6.63
CA THR A 114 -2.08 -9.01 6.86
C THR A 114 -1.28 -8.90 5.57
N ASN A 115 -0.64 -7.76 5.32
CA ASN A 115 0.22 -7.52 4.15
C ASN A 115 -0.46 -7.74 2.78
N GLY A 116 -1.78 -7.57 2.69
CA GLY A 116 -2.52 -7.76 1.44
C GLY A 116 -2.74 -9.24 1.07
N GLN A 117 -2.54 -10.16 2.01
CA GLN A 117 -2.94 -11.56 1.85
C GLN A 117 -4.47 -11.67 1.78
N LEU A 118 -4.95 -12.63 1.00
CA LEU A 118 -6.36 -12.89 0.78
C LEU A 118 -6.65 -14.38 0.94
N PRO A 119 -7.86 -14.75 1.39
CA PRO A 119 -8.31 -16.13 1.35
C PRO A 119 -8.57 -16.55 -0.10
N ASN A 120 -8.71 -17.85 -0.32
CA ASN A 120 -9.14 -18.35 -1.61
C ASN A 120 -10.49 -17.73 -2.05
N LEU A 121 -10.56 -17.22 -3.30
CA LEU A 121 -11.74 -16.56 -3.84
C LEU A 121 -13.00 -17.45 -3.85
N ASP A 122 -12.85 -18.77 -3.94
CA ASP A 122 -13.99 -19.69 -3.92
C ASP A 122 -14.70 -19.68 -2.57
N LEU A 123 -13.98 -19.49 -1.46
CA LEU A 123 -14.59 -19.33 -0.13
C LEU A 123 -15.47 -18.08 -0.09
N VAL A 124 -14.97 -16.97 -0.64
CA VAL A 124 -15.70 -15.70 -0.73
C VAL A 124 -16.94 -15.84 -1.62
N ASN A 125 -16.78 -16.42 -2.80
CA ASN A 125 -17.88 -16.68 -3.74
C ASN A 125 -18.95 -17.59 -3.13
N THR A 126 -18.53 -18.59 -2.36
CA THR A 126 -19.43 -19.52 -1.67
C THR A 126 -20.25 -18.77 -0.63
N ALA A 127 -19.62 -17.92 0.18
CA ALA A 127 -20.30 -17.07 1.14
C ALA A 127 -21.29 -16.12 0.45
N VAL A 128 -20.85 -15.37 -0.57
CA VAL A 128 -21.72 -14.45 -1.32
C VAL A 128 -22.94 -15.18 -1.89
N ARG A 129 -22.75 -16.36 -2.48
CA ARG A 129 -23.84 -17.18 -3.04
C ARG A 129 -24.80 -17.65 -1.95
N ALA A 130 -24.29 -18.11 -0.81
CA ALA A 130 -25.10 -18.57 0.33
C ALA A 130 -25.98 -17.46 0.92
N PHE A 131 -25.47 -16.23 1.02
CA PHE A 131 -26.26 -15.08 1.47
C PHE A 131 -27.25 -14.59 0.41
N ARG A 132 -26.82 -14.52 -0.87
CA ARG A 132 -27.69 -14.10 -1.97
C ARG A 132 -28.88 -15.04 -2.19
N GLN A 133 -28.70 -16.35 -1.97
CA GLN A 133 -29.81 -17.32 -2.05
C GLN A 133 -30.94 -17.00 -1.07
N HIS A 134 -30.61 -16.43 0.09
CA HIS A 134 -31.57 -16.00 1.10
C HIS A 134 -31.98 -14.53 0.97
N GLN A 135 -31.70 -13.89 -0.18
CA GLN A 135 -31.99 -12.48 -0.46
C GLN A 135 -31.33 -11.50 0.52
N ILE A 136 -30.20 -11.90 1.11
CA ILE A 136 -29.44 -11.07 2.05
C ILE A 136 -28.41 -10.24 1.24
N PRO A 137 -28.49 -8.90 1.26
CA PRO A 137 -27.49 -8.05 0.64
C PRO A 137 -26.11 -8.28 1.26
N THR A 138 -25.08 -8.33 0.41
CA THR A 138 -23.69 -8.51 0.84
C THR A 138 -22.88 -7.25 0.58
N ILE A 139 -21.96 -6.93 1.48
CA ILE A 139 -21.06 -5.77 1.43
C ILE A 139 -19.62 -6.28 1.54
N LEU A 140 -18.67 -5.67 0.83
CA LEU A 140 -17.25 -6.08 0.84
C LEU A 140 -16.36 -5.19 1.71
N ASP A 141 -16.78 -3.96 1.99
CA ASP A 141 -15.98 -2.98 2.72
C ASP A 141 -16.79 -2.34 3.85
N ARG A 142 -16.15 -2.13 5.00
CA ARG A 142 -16.71 -1.40 6.14
C ARG A 142 -17.06 0.05 5.79
N ALA A 143 -16.42 0.65 4.77
CA ALA A 143 -16.72 1.99 4.31
C ALA A 143 -18.16 2.19 3.80
N ASP A 144 -18.81 1.11 3.34
CA ASP A 144 -20.19 1.13 2.85
C ASP A 144 -21.22 0.82 3.95
N VAL A 145 -20.77 0.56 5.18
CA VAL A 145 -21.61 0.41 6.37
C VAL A 145 -22.17 1.78 6.79
N GLN A 146 -23.45 1.81 7.17
CA GLN A 146 -24.07 3.01 7.70
C GLN A 146 -23.69 3.20 9.18
N GLU A 147 -22.84 4.19 9.44
CA GLU A 147 -22.51 4.65 10.80
C GLU A 147 -23.23 5.97 11.09
N ASP A 148 -23.68 6.17 12.33
CA ASP A 148 -24.36 7.39 12.81
C ASP A 148 -23.46 8.66 12.83
N GLY A 149 -22.29 8.63 12.17
CA GLY A 149 -21.34 9.73 12.05
C GLY A 149 -20.96 10.09 10.60
N GLU A 150 -21.12 11.37 10.25
CA GLU A 150 -21.04 11.97 8.89
C GLU A 150 -19.69 11.86 8.12
N HIS A 151 -18.74 11.01 8.49
CA HIS A 151 -17.40 11.12 7.93
C HIS A 151 -17.17 10.36 6.61
N LYS A 152 -17.88 10.60 5.51
CA LYS A 152 -17.63 9.87 4.22
C LYS A 152 -16.12 9.73 3.86
N SER A 153 -15.67 8.51 3.52
CA SER A 153 -14.27 8.22 3.10
C SER A 153 -13.81 9.11 1.95
N TYR A 154 -12.54 9.50 1.90
CA TYR A 154 -11.99 10.37 0.84
C TYR A 154 -12.31 9.86 -0.58
N VAL A 155 -12.14 8.55 -0.80
CA VAL A 155 -12.46 7.89 -2.08
C VAL A 155 -13.94 8.12 -2.43
N SER A 156 -14.84 7.98 -1.47
CA SER A 156 -16.28 8.21 -1.67
C SER A 156 -16.62 9.68 -1.93
N ARG A 157 -15.87 10.64 -1.36
CA ARG A 157 -16.05 12.08 -1.61
C ARG A 157 -15.61 12.45 -3.01
N VAL A 158 -14.38 12.07 -3.39
CA VAL A 158 -13.81 12.37 -4.72
C VAL A 158 -14.65 11.72 -5.81
N LEU A 159 -14.95 10.43 -5.69
CA LEU A 159 -15.78 9.74 -6.66
C LEU A 159 -17.23 10.23 -6.64
N GLY A 160 -17.74 10.66 -5.49
CA GLY A 160 -19.04 11.33 -5.40
C GLY A 160 -19.08 12.62 -6.21
N SER A 161 -18.06 13.48 -6.09
CA SER A 161 -17.92 14.69 -6.90
C SER A 161 -17.77 14.39 -8.38
N ILE A 162 -16.95 13.39 -8.74
CA ILE A 162 -16.80 12.93 -10.14
C ILE A 162 -18.13 12.38 -10.67
N SER A 163 -18.86 11.61 -9.86
CA SER A 163 -20.17 11.09 -10.23
C SER A 163 -21.17 12.20 -10.45
N SER A 164 -21.20 13.24 -9.60
CA SER A 164 -22.10 14.38 -9.80
C SER A 164 -21.77 15.16 -11.08
N LEU A 165 -20.49 15.32 -11.41
CA LEU A 165 -20.07 15.94 -12.66
C LEU A 165 -20.43 15.06 -13.86
N ASN A 166 -20.19 13.76 -13.76
CA ASN A 166 -20.55 12.80 -14.79
C ASN A 166 -22.07 12.77 -15.03
N GLU A 167 -22.90 12.93 -13.99
CA GLU A 167 -24.35 13.01 -14.14
C GLU A 167 -24.82 14.27 -14.89
N GLN A 168 -24.02 15.35 -14.84
CA GLN A 168 -24.31 16.64 -15.47
C GLN A 168 -23.90 16.71 -16.95
N TYR A 169 -22.78 16.08 -17.32
CA TYR A 169 -22.17 16.27 -18.65
C TYR A 169 -22.28 15.06 -19.60
N THR A 170 -22.69 13.88 -19.11
CA THR A 170 -22.69 12.65 -19.91
C THR A 170 -24.01 12.43 -20.66
N PRO A 171 -23.97 12.08 -21.95
CA PRO A 171 -25.17 11.81 -22.74
C PRO A 171 -25.99 10.63 -22.17
N PRO A 172 -27.32 10.62 -22.38
CA PRO A 172 -28.23 9.68 -21.71
C PRO A 172 -27.91 8.21 -22.02
N GLU A 173 -27.43 7.91 -23.23
CA GLU A 173 -27.06 6.54 -23.66
C GLU A 173 -25.87 5.96 -22.89
N LEU A 174 -24.91 6.79 -22.47
CA LEU A 174 -23.71 6.37 -21.75
C LEU A 174 -23.83 6.50 -20.23
N LYS A 175 -24.93 7.09 -19.74
CA LYS A 175 -25.10 7.45 -18.34
C LYS A 175 -25.10 6.24 -17.42
N GLU A 176 -25.80 5.17 -17.80
CA GLU A 176 -25.87 3.93 -17.02
C GLU A 176 -24.50 3.22 -16.98
N ASN A 177 -23.85 3.08 -18.13
CA ASN A 177 -22.51 2.48 -18.22
C ASN A 177 -21.48 3.25 -17.38
N ALA A 178 -21.50 4.58 -17.44
CA ALA A 178 -20.61 5.41 -16.65
C ALA A 178 -20.89 5.28 -15.14
N ARG A 179 -22.16 5.20 -14.73
CA ARG A 179 -22.55 4.99 -13.33
C ARG A 179 -22.09 3.62 -12.82
N ASN A 180 -22.27 2.56 -13.61
CA ASN A 180 -21.82 1.21 -13.27
C ASN A 180 -20.30 1.15 -13.17
N TYR A 181 -19.59 1.79 -14.12
CA TYR A 181 -18.14 1.89 -14.09
C TYR A 181 -17.63 2.62 -12.84
N LEU A 182 -18.19 3.80 -12.51
CA LEU A 182 -17.80 4.56 -11.32
C LEU A 182 -18.10 3.82 -10.02
N THR A 183 -19.20 3.07 -9.97
CA THR A 183 -19.56 2.24 -8.81
C THR A 183 -18.56 1.10 -8.62
N ASN A 184 -18.22 0.39 -9.70
CA ASN A 184 -17.21 -0.66 -9.67
C ASN A 184 -15.81 -0.10 -9.35
N LEU A 185 -15.45 1.07 -9.90
CA LEU A 185 -14.20 1.76 -9.59
C LEU A 185 -14.14 2.16 -8.10
N LYS A 186 -15.25 2.65 -7.53
CA LYS A 186 -15.37 2.95 -6.10
C LYS A 186 -15.12 1.70 -5.26
N GLY A 187 -15.81 0.60 -5.56
CA GLY A 187 -15.64 -0.67 -4.84
C GLY A 187 -14.21 -1.20 -4.96
N MET A 188 -13.64 -1.16 -6.17
CA MET A 188 -12.27 -1.58 -6.44
C MET A 188 -11.26 -0.76 -5.63
N LEU A 189 -11.38 0.58 -5.66
CA LEU A 189 -10.48 1.46 -4.90
C LEU A 189 -10.64 1.28 -3.39
N HIS A 190 -11.87 1.11 -2.90
CA HIS A 190 -12.11 0.82 -1.49
C HIS A 190 -11.44 -0.48 -1.04
N PHE A 191 -11.71 -1.57 -1.77
CA PHE A 191 -11.08 -2.87 -1.51
C PHE A 191 -9.55 -2.77 -1.51
N MET A 192 -8.98 -2.08 -2.50
CA MET A 192 -7.54 -1.84 -2.55
C MET A 192 -7.02 -0.99 -1.39
N THR A 193 -7.72 0.07 -1.01
CA THR A 193 -7.32 0.90 0.15
C THR A 193 -7.36 0.10 1.45
N THR A 194 -8.35 -0.76 1.61
CA THR A 194 -8.50 -1.62 2.78
C THR A 194 -7.36 -2.63 2.85
N LEU A 195 -6.99 -3.27 1.72
CA LEU A 195 -5.85 -4.19 1.67
C LEU A 195 -4.49 -3.53 1.98
N VAL A 196 -4.31 -2.25 1.61
CA VAL A 196 -3.10 -1.50 1.94
C VAL A 196 -3.08 -1.05 3.39
N ALA A 197 -4.23 -0.62 3.92
CA ALA A 197 -4.35 -0.14 5.29
C ALA A 197 -4.05 -1.25 6.30
N GLY A 198 -4.52 -2.47 6.03
CA GLY A 198 -4.23 -3.62 6.87
C GLY A 198 -5.36 -4.65 6.93
N PRO A 199 -5.28 -5.58 7.89
CA PRO A 199 -6.30 -6.59 8.11
C PRO A 199 -7.64 -5.96 8.51
N SER A 200 -8.74 -6.52 8.01
CA SER A 200 -10.09 -6.01 8.28
C SER A 200 -10.89 -6.82 9.30
N GLY A 201 -10.25 -7.82 9.91
CA GLY A 201 -10.85 -8.63 10.97
C GLY A 201 -9.96 -9.79 11.45
N PRO A 202 -10.45 -10.59 12.41
CA PRO A 202 -9.74 -11.73 13.00
C PRO A 202 -9.33 -12.83 12.03
N HIS A 203 -10.02 -12.93 10.88
CA HIS A 203 -9.68 -13.86 9.80
C HIS A 203 -8.24 -13.69 9.32
N ALA A 204 -7.68 -12.48 9.39
CA ALA A 204 -6.31 -12.21 8.97
C ALA A 204 -5.27 -13.12 9.65
N ASN A 205 -5.45 -13.43 10.93
CA ASN A 205 -4.55 -14.29 11.68
C ASN A 205 -4.54 -15.72 11.12
N PHE A 206 -5.70 -16.25 10.74
CA PHE A 206 -5.80 -17.60 10.15
C PHE A 206 -5.10 -17.66 8.78
N ILE A 207 -5.22 -16.61 7.97
CA ILE A 207 -4.56 -16.53 6.66
C ILE A 207 -3.04 -16.60 6.83
N SER A 208 -2.47 -16.00 7.87
CA SER A 208 -1.03 -16.10 8.19
C SER A 208 -0.56 -17.53 8.47
N TYR A 209 -1.44 -18.40 8.99
CA TYR A 209 -1.19 -19.85 9.17
C TYR A 209 -1.57 -20.68 7.93
N ASN A 210 -1.77 -20.04 6.77
CA ASN A 210 -2.20 -20.70 5.54
C ASN A 210 -3.56 -21.41 5.70
N ILE A 211 -4.47 -20.86 6.51
CA ILE A 211 -5.85 -21.32 6.71
C ILE A 211 -6.79 -20.33 6.02
N ASP A 212 -7.57 -20.81 5.06
CA ASP A 212 -8.55 -19.97 4.36
C ASP A 212 -9.64 -19.50 5.32
N SER A 213 -9.85 -18.19 5.39
CA SER A 213 -10.82 -17.64 6.34
C SER A 213 -11.45 -16.33 5.91
N ILE A 214 -12.66 -16.08 6.40
CA ILE A 214 -13.44 -14.89 6.12
C ILE A 214 -14.12 -14.38 7.39
N THR A 215 -14.38 -13.07 7.48
CA THR A 215 -15.23 -12.50 8.51
C THR A 215 -16.59 -12.13 7.95
N LEU A 216 -17.64 -12.65 8.58
CA LEU A 216 -19.03 -12.35 8.31
C LEU A 216 -19.53 -11.41 9.41
N SER A 217 -19.78 -10.15 9.05
CA SER A 217 -20.28 -9.14 9.98
C SER A 217 -21.74 -8.79 9.69
N LEU A 218 -22.62 -8.93 10.68
CA LEU A 218 -23.99 -8.45 10.54
C LEU A 218 -24.02 -6.93 10.64
N THR A 219 -24.52 -6.27 9.59
CA THR A 219 -24.38 -4.82 9.42
C THR A 219 -25.63 -4.17 8.84
N LYS A 220 -25.58 -2.83 8.76
CA LYS A 220 -26.58 -2.01 8.08
C LYS A 220 -25.97 -1.35 6.86
N SER A 221 -26.54 -1.57 5.69
CA SER A 221 -26.08 -0.94 4.46
C SER A 221 -26.59 0.49 4.37
N GLN A 222 -25.81 1.38 3.79
CA GLN A 222 -26.30 2.72 3.42
C GLN A 222 -27.34 2.69 2.30
N THR A 223 -27.40 1.60 1.53
CA THR A 223 -28.17 1.52 0.28
C THR A 223 -29.36 0.56 0.32
N SER A 224 -29.46 -0.32 1.33
CA SER A 224 -30.59 -1.26 1.39
C SER A 224 -31.83 -0.64 2.00
N VAL A 225 -32.97 -1.06 1.45
CA VAL A 225 -34.29 -0.83 2.06
C VAL A 225 -34.31 -1.66 3.34
N GLY A 226 -34.34 -1.02 4.51
CA GLY A 226 -34.07 -1.58 5.84
C GLY A 226 -35.03 -2.68 6.32
N ARG A 227 -35.14 -3.78 5.57
CA ARG A 227 -35.83 -4.99 5.97
C ARG A 227 -34.95 -5.71 7.01
N PRO A 228 -35.45 -5.93 8.23
CA PRO A 228 -34.68 -6.65 9.24
C PRO A 228 -34.41 -8.09 8.78
N LEU A 229 -33.17 -8.54 8.93
CA LEU A 229 -32.79 -9.91 8.63
C LEU A 229 -33.34 -10.86 9.68
N ALA A 230 -34.00 -11.93 9.23
CA ALA A 230 -34.40 -13.01 10.12
C ALA A 230 -33.17 -13.86 10.51
N SER A 231 -32.96 -14.08 11.81
CA SER A 231 -31.83 -14.87 12.34
C SER A 231 -31.78 -16.28 11.74
N ARG A 232 -32.94 -16.86 11.41
CA ARG A 232 -33.04 -18.16 10.73
C ARG A 232 -32.41 -18.15 9.34
N ASP A 233 -32.61 -17.10 8.57
CA ASP A 233 -32.10 -17.01 7.20
C ASP A 233 -30.59 -16.76 7.24
N ILE A 234 -30.10 -15.97 8.20
CA ILE A 234 -28.66 -15.81 8.50
C ILE A 234 -28.02 -17.16 8.85
N LEU A 235 -28.60 -17.90 9.80
CA LEU A 235 -28.07 -19.20 10.23
C LEU A 235 -28.07 -20.23 9.09
N ARG A 236 -29.08 -20.22 8.20
CA ARG A 236 -29.12 -21.07 7.00
C ARG A 236 -28.01 -20.71 6.03
N SER A 237 -27.76 -19.42 5.79
CA SER A 237 -26.64 -18.98 4.95
C SER A 237 -25.28 -19.42 5.53
N ILE A 238 -25.05 -19.25 6.83
CA ILE A 238 -23.79 -19.69 7.48
C ILE A 238 -23.68 -21.21 7.43
N GLU A 239 -24.77 -21.93 7.69
CA GLU A 239 -24.82 -23.39 7.60
C GLU A 239 -24.48 -23.91 6.20
N MET A 240 -24.93 -23.23 5.14
CA MET A 240 -24.54 -23.55 3.78
C MET A 240 -23.04 -23.38 3.53
N VAL A 241 -22.42 -22.34 4.09
CA VAL A 241 -20.96 -22.15 4.02
C VAL A 241 -20.23 -23.27 4.76
N VAL A 242 -20.64 -23.59 5.99
CA VAL A 242 -20.06 -24.69 6.77
C VAL A 242 -20.26 -26.03 6.07
N ARG A 243 -21.42 -26.27 5.44
CA ARG A 243 -21.68 -27.47 4.65
C ARG A 243 -20.76 -27.57 3.44
N ALA A 244 -20.55 -26.48 2.71
CA ALA A 244 -19.62 -26.45 1.60
C ALA A 244 -18.20 -26.79 2.08
N LEU A 245 -17.73 -26.17 3.16
CA LEU A 245 -16.42 -26.43 3.76
C LEU A 245 -16.27 -27.87 4.28
N SER A 246 -17.34 -28.44 4.86
CA SER A 246 -17.37 -29.82 5.33
C SER A 246 -17.18 -30.81 4.18
N ASN A 247 -17.75 -30.53 3.01
CA ASN A 247 -17.68 -31.41 1.83
C ASN A 247 -16.37 -31.30 1.05
N LEU A 248 -15.49 -30.34 1.36
CA LEU A 248 -14.19 -30.21 0.70
C LEU A 248 -13.27 -31.39 1.05
N GLU A 249 -12.94 -32.26 0.11
CA GLU A 249 -11.96 -33.33 0.37
C GLU A 249 -10.52 -32.79 0.42
N GLU A 250 -10.26 -31.75 -0.37
CA GLU A 250 -8.95 -31.11 -0.47
C GLU A 250 -9.02 -29.61 -0.12
N LYS A 251 -7.86 -29.02 0.19
CA LYS A 251 -7.76 -27.57 0.38
C LYS A 251 -8.10 -26.85 -0.93
N LEU A 252 -8.73 -25.68 -0.85
CA LEU A 252 -9.00 -24.85 -2.03
C LEU A 252 -7.69 -24.43 -2.71
N HIS A 253 -7.44 -24.92 -3.92
CA HIS A 253 -6.17 -24.72 -4.63
C HIS A 253 -6.32 -24.26 -6.10
N GLN A 254 -7.50 -24.43 -6.71
CA GLN A 254 -7.70 -24.15 -8.13
C GLN A 254 -8.05 -22.68 -8.45
N SER A 255 -8.54 -21.93 -7.47
CA SER A 255 -8.97 -20.53 -7.66
C SER A 255 -7.83 -19.52 -7.45
N PHE A 256 -8.13 -18.25 -7.72
CA PHE A 256 -7.17 -17.16 -7.61
C PHE A 256 -6.90 -16.76 -6.15
N PHE A 257 -5.62 -16.53 -5.84
CA PHE A 257 -5.14 -16.02 -4.53
C PHE A 257 -4.87 -14.50 -4.56
N LEU A 258 -4.68 -13.93 -5.75
CA LEU A 258 -4.44 -12.50 -5.96
C LEU A 258 -5.56 -11.97 -6.86
N TYR A 259 -6.48 -11.22 -6.26
CA TYR A 259 -7.63 -10.67 -6.95
C TYR A 259 -8.03 -9.32 -6.36
N VAL A 260 -8.75 -8.52 -7.13
CA VAL A 260 -9.37 -7.28 -6.66
C VAL A 260 -10.87 -7.43 -6.85
N LEU A 261 -11.68 -7.01 -5.88
CA LEU A 261 -13.13 -7.09 -5.95
C LEU A 261 -13.75 -5.71 -6.22
N PRO A 262 -14.19 -5.40 -7.47
CA PRO A 262 -14.98 -4.22 -7.74
C PRO A 262 -16.38 -4.27 -7.12
N SER A 263 -16.97 -5.47 -7.00
CA SER A 263 -18.30 -5.71 -6.47
C SER A 263 -18.42 -7.14 -5.93
N THR A 264 -19.50 -7.47 -5.24
CA THR A 264 -19.74 -8.82 -4.69
C THR A 264 -19.92 -9.89 -5.77
N SER A 265 -20.19 -9.50 -7.02
CA SER A 265 -20.39 -10.42 -8.14
C SER A 265 -19.30 -10.38 -9.20
N THR A 266 -18.35 -9.46 -9.12
CA THR A 266 -17.30 -9.29 -10.11
C THR A 266 -15.94 -9.29 -9.42
N PHE A 267 -14.95 -9.89 -10.06
CA PHE A 267 -13.57 -9.87 -9.61
C PHE A 267 -12.67 -9.56 -10.80
N VAL A 268 -11.49 -9.02 -10.50
CA VAL A 268 -10.41 -8.81 -11.47
C VAL A 268 -9.23 -9.67 -11.01
N SER A 269 -8.79 -10.58 -11.86
CA SER A 269 -7.69 -11.48 -11.53
C SER A 269 -6.32 -10.81 -11.68
N VAL A 270 -5.29 -11.36 -11.03
CA VAL A 270 -3.89 -10.94 -11.24
C VAL A 270 -3.47 -10.97 -12.69
N GLY A 271 -3.97 -11.93 -13.47
CA GLY A 271 -3.69 -12.01 -14.90
C GLY A 271 -4.16 -10.79 -15.68
N GLU A 272 -5.20 -10.07 -15.21
CA GLU A 272 -5.77 -8.93 -15.93
C GLU A 272 -5.15 -7.60 -15.48
N TYR A 273 -5.06 -7.37 -14.17
CA TYR A 273 -4.55 -6.08 -13.68
C TYR A 273 -3.04 -5.93 -13.85
N ILE A 274 -2.27 -7.02 -13.93
CA ILE A 274 -0.81 -6.95 -14.09
C ILE A 274 -0.42 -6.24 -15.38
N TYR A 275 -1.18 -6.39 -16.46
CA TYR A 275 -0.93 -5.67 -17.71
C TYR A 275 -1.08 -4.17 -17.54
N ALA A 276 -2.10 -3.72 -16.82
CA ALA A 276 -2.30 -2.30 -16.54
C ALA A 276 -1.14 -1.73 -15.70
N VAL A 277 -0.68 -2.48 -14.70
CA VAL A 277 0.47 -2.09 -13.86
C VAL A 277 1.74 -1.99 -14.71
N LEU A 278 2.03 -3.00 -15.53
CA LEU A 278 3.19 -3.00 -16.42
C LEU A 278 3.17 -1.83 -17.40
N LEU A 279 2.00 -1.50 -17.97
CA LEU A 279 1.84 -0.35 -18.86
C LEU A 279 2.11 0.98 -18.16
N VAL A 280 1.58 1.18 -16.94
CA VAL A 280 1.82 2.39 -16.14
C VAL A 280 3.31 2.55 -15.80
N ILE A 281 4.02 1.45 -15.57
CA ILE A 281 5.43 1.44 -15.17
C ILE A 281 6.39 1.48 -16.37
N SER A 282 5.95 1.04 -17.54
CA SER A 282 6.78 0.96 -18.75
C SER A 282 7.57 2.25 -19.09
N PRO A 283 7.04 3.48 -18.90
CA PRO A 283 7.81 4.70 -19.17
C PRO A 283 8.94 4.89 -18.16
N ALA A 284 8.75 4.48 -16.90
CA ALA A 284 9.78 4.56 -15.88
C ALA A 284 10.93 3.58 -16.19
N ILE A 285 10.60 2.36 -16.64
CA ILE A 285 11.61 1.36 -17.06
C ILE A 285 12.37 1.84 -18.31
N ALA A 286 11.65 2.34 -19.33
CA ALA A 286 12.28 2.89 -20.53
C ALA A 286 13.22 4.05 -20.21
N HIS A 287 12.80 4.95 -19.31
CA HIS A 287 13.61 6.06 -18.86
C HIS A 287 14.83 5.60 -18.03
N LEU A 288 14.69 4.56 -17.20
CA LEU A 288 15.82 3.94 -16.50
C LEU A 288 16.87 3.38 -17.47
N LEU A 289 16.44 2.66 -18.50
CA LEU A 289 17.33 2.11 -19.53
C LEU A 289 18.04 3.22 -20.33
N PHE A 290 17.31 4.30 -20.64
CA PHE A 290 17.89 5.49 -21.27
C PHE A 290 18.98 6.12 -20.40
N LEU A 291 18.72 6.29 -19.09
CA LEU A 291 19.70 6.83 -18.15
C LEU A 291 20.91 5.90 -18.00
N ALA A 292 20.71 4.58 -17.97
CA ALA A 292 21.79 3.60 -17.85
C ALA A 292 22.86 3.78 -18.94
N ASN A 293 22.44 4.11 -20.16
CA ASN A 293 23.35 4.32 -21.29
C ASN A 293 24.07 5.69 -21.24
N GLN A 294 23.57 6.64 -20.45
CA GLN A 294 24.14 7.98 -20.31
C GLN A 294 25.04 8.13 -19.07
N THR A 295 24.87 7.29 -18.06
CA THR A 295 25.64 7.35 -16.82
C THR A 295 26.89 6.47 -16.89
N THR A 296 28.07 7.07 -16.99
CA THR A 296 29.36 6.36 -16.91
C THR A 296 30.29 6.98 -15.85
N GLY A 297 31.16 6.14 -15.27
CA GLY A 297 32.28 6.58 -14.42
C GLY A 297 31.97 6.96 -12.96
N MET A 298 32.84 7.79 -12.36
CA MET A 298 32.83 8.15 -10.92
C MET A 298 31.58 8.92 -10.44
N ARG A 299 30.70 9.35 -11.36
CA ARG A 299 29.40 9.97 -11.02
C ARG A 299 28.41 8.99 -10.39
N VAL A 300 28.56 7.71 -10.71
CA VAL A 300 27.80 6.63 -10.06
C VAL A 300 28.20 6.51 -8.58
N ALA A 301 29.48 6.75 -8.25
CA ALA A 301 29.95 6.71 -6.86
C ALA A 301 29.34 7.84 -6.01
N LEU A 302 29.22 9.06 -6.55
CA LEU A 302 28.50 10.16 -5.90
C LEU A 302 27.03 9.80 -5.66
N ALA A 303 26.35 9.28 -6.70
CA ALA A 303 24.96 8.88 -6.62
C ALA A 303 24.72 7.80 -5.55
N LEU A 304 25.59 6.79 -5.50
CA LEU A 304 25.53 5.71 -4.52
C LEU A 304 25.78 6.25 -3.11
N THR A 305 26.74 7.16 -2.94
CA THR A 305 27.03 7.80 -1.64
C THR A 305 25.84 8.62 -1.15
N VAL A 306 25.23 9.43 -2.02
CA VAL A 306 24.03 10.22 -1.68
C VAL A 306 22.89 9.32 -1.22
N ILE A 307 22.64 8.21 -1.93
CA ILE A 307 21.57 7.28 -1.58
C ILE A 307 21.87 6.57 -0.27
N VAL A 308 23.09 6.08 -0.05
CA VAL A 308 23.46 5.45 1.23
C VAL A 308 23.29 6.42 2.40
N VAL A 309 23.66 7.70 2.24
CA VAL A 309 23.44 8.71 3.30
C VAL A 309 21.96 8.97 3.55
N VAL A 310 21.14 9.10 2.50
CA VAL A 310 19.69 9.29 2.65
C VAL A 310 19.04 8.07 3.31
N GLU A 311 19.38 6.86 2.87
CA GLU A 311 18.83 5.61 3.40
C GLU A 311 19.23 5.39 4.86
N THR A 312 20.50 5.62 5.21
CA THR A 312 20.96 5.50 6.61
C THR A 312 20.22 6.46 7.54
N LEU A 313 19.99 7.70 7.10
CA LEU A 313 19.19 8.68 7.85
C LEU A 313 17.71 8.25 7.98
N CYS A 314 17.14 7.63 6.94
CA CYS A 314 15.77 7.12 6.97
C CYS A 314 15.62 5.87 7.87
N VAL A 315 16.64 5.00 7.91
CA VAL A 315 16.69 3.87 8.84
C VAL A 315 16.84 4.35 10.29
N LEU A 316 17.66 5.37 10.55
CA LEU A 316 17.76 5.98 11.88
C LEU A 316 16.42 6.61 12.31
N LEU A 317 15.71 7.25 11.39
CA LEU A 317 14.36 7.77 11.62
C LEU A 317 13.38 6.62 11.97
N LEU A 318 13.40 5.51 11.23
CA LEU A 318 12.58 4.33 11.51
C LEU A 318 12.82 3.80 12.93
N VAL A 319 14.09 3.67 13.34
CA VAL A 319 14.46 3.24 14.70
C VAL A 319 13.99 4.26 15.74
N GLY A 320 14.12 5.55 15.46
CA GLY A 320 13.64 6.64 16.32
C GLY A 320 12.12 6.60 16.52
N ILE A 321 11.35 6.39 15.45
CA ILE A 321 9.90 6.21 15.50
C ILE A 321 9.55 5.01 16.38
N CYS A 322 10.18 3.86 16.13
CA CYS A 322 9.92 2.67 16.92
C CYS A 322 10.19 2.92 18.41
N LYS A 323 11.30 3.59 18.77
CA LYS A 323 11.60 3.90 20.18
C LYS A 323 10.67 4.93 20.82
N TYR A 324 10.22 5.92 20.07
CA TYR A 324 9.38 7.00 20.60
C TYR A 324 7.91 6.57 20.76
N PHE A 325 7.42 5.72 19.86
CA PHE A 325 6.03 5.26 19.86
C PHE A 325 5.84 3.90 20.55
N ALA A 326 6.85 3.02 20.60
CA ALA A 326 6.77 1.78 21.38
C ALA A 326 6.90 2.08 22.87
N THR A 327 5.77 2.36 23.53
CA THR A 327 5.67 2.39 24.99
C THR A 327 5.02 1.10 25.50
N PRO A 328 5.47 0.54 26.65
CA PRO A 328 4.90 -0.70 27.21
C PRO A 328 3.41 -0.58 27.56
N THR A 329 2.87 0.64 27.62
CA THR A 329 1.45 0.95 27.87
C THR A 329 0.55 0.87 26.63
N ALA A 330 1.11 0.75 25.41
CA ALA A 330 0.32 0.53 24.19
C ALA A 330 -0.39 -0.84 24.17
N LEU A 331 -0.01 -1.76 25.08
CA LEU A 331 -0.59 -3.09 25.22
C LEU A 331 -2.02 -3.08 25.81
N LEU A 332 -2.46 -1.97 26.42
CA LEU A 332 -3.73 -1.89 27.16
C LEU A 332 -4.62 -0.67 26.83
N HIS A 333 -4.08 0.38 26.22
CA HIS A 333 -4.88 1.54 25.83
C HIS A 333 -5.29 1.47 24.36
N THR A 334 -6.39 0.76 24.13
CA THR A 334 -7.21 0.86 22.93
C THR A 334 -7.51 2.33 22.60
N PHE A 335 -7.19 2.72 21.37
CA PHE A 335 -7.67 3.87 20.60
C PHE A 335 -8.60 4.87 21.33
N SER A 336 -8.08 5.59 22.33
CA SER A 336 -8.70 6.82 22.81
C SER A 336 -8.04 7.98 22.07
N SER A 337 -8.83 8.72 21.28
CA SER A 337 -8.41 9.91 20.53
C SER A 337 -8.04 11.06 21.48
N SER A 338 -6.93 10.89 22.20
CA SER A 338 -6.41 11.89 23.12
C SER A 338 -5.54 12.90 22.36
N ASN A 339 -5.61 14.17 22.78
CA ASN A 339 -4.78 15.29 22.28
C ASN A 339 -3.26 15.00 22.32
N THR A 340 -2.83 14.05 23.14
CA THR A 340 -1.45 13.55 23.23
C THR A 340 -1.00 12.81 21.96
N SER A 341 -1.91 12.12 21.25
CA SER A 341 -1.55 11.44 20.01
C SER A 341 -1.29 12.45 18.88
N ALA A 342 -2.14 13.47 18.74
CA ALA A 342 -1.96 14.52 17.73
C ALA A 342 -0.63 15.27 17.86
N THR A 343 -0.21 15.59 19.09
CA THR A 343 1.05 16.29 19.36
C THR A 343 2.28 15.42 19.02
N MET A 344 2.27 14.13 19.35
CA MET A 344 3.33 13.19 18.96
C MET A 344 3.53 13.11 17.44
N TRP A 345 2.43 13.13 16.67
CA TRP A 345 2.51 13.07 15.21
C TRP A 345 2.99 14.37 14.56
N PHE A 346 2.63 15.53 15.11
CA PHE A 346 3.21 16.80 14.66
C PHE A 346 4.72 16.85 14.89
N VAL A 347 5.20 16.33 16.02
CA VAL A 347 6.64 16.19 16.29
C VAL A 347 7.31 15.29 15.25
N LEU A 348 6.68 14.18 14.88
CA LEU A 348 7.20 13.31 13.83
C LEU A 348 7.28 14.02 12.46
N ALA A 349 6.21 14.69 12.04
CA ALA A 349 6.18 15.41 10.78
C ALA A 349 7.26 16.50 10.71
N ILE A 350 7.45 17.24 11.81
CA ILE A 350 8.52 18.25 11.93
C ILE A 350 9.90 17.57 11.85
N ALA A 351 10.11 16.46 12.58
CA ALA A 351 11.37 15.74 12.54
C ALA A 351 11.73 15.25 11.13
N VAL A 352 10.76 14.70 10.40
CA VAL A 352 10.95 14.33 8.99
C VAL A 352 11.33 15.56 8.17
N SER A 353 10.56 16.64 8.22
CA SER A 353 10.86 17.85 7.43
C SER A 353 12.22 18.48 7.76
N VAL A 354 12.63 18.50 9.03
CA VAL A 354 13.95 18.98 9.46
C VAL A 354 15.05 18.09 8.89
N MET A 355 14.89 16.77 8.91
CA MET A 355 15.83 15.84 8.27
C MET A 355 15.93 16.06 6.75
N GLN A 356 14.80 16.28 6.07
CA GLN A 356 14.82 16.61 4.63
C GLN A 356 15.55 17.93 4.35
N ALA A 357 15.34 18.95 5.19
CA ALA A 357 16.03 20.24 5.07
C ALA A 357 17.55 20.10 5.33
N LEU A 358 17.95 19.31 6.33
CA LEU A 358 19.36 19.03 6.63
C LEU A 358 20.07 18.37 5.43
N ILE A 359 19.41 17.39 4.79
CA ILE A 359 19.95 16.71 3.60
C ILE A 359 20.16 17.72 2.47
N LEU A 360 19.18 18.58 2.20
CA LEU A 360 19.23 19.54 1.09
C LEU A 360 20.24 20.67 1.32
N LEU A 361 20.31 21.21 2.54
CA LEU A 361 21.08 22.43 2.85
C LEU A 361 22.50 22.16 3.33
N VAL A 362 22.78 20.99 3.91
CA VAL A 362 24.09 20.68 4.52
C VAL A 362 24.76 19.50 3.81
N VAL A 363 24.08 18.36 3.74
CA VAL A 363 24.67 17.11 3.21
C VAL A 363 24.98 17.23 1.73
N MET A 364 24.04 17.71 0.92
CA MET A 364 24.23 17.82 -0.53
C MET A 364 25.36 18.79 -0.92
N PRO A 365 25.45 20.02 -0.35
CA PRO A 365 26.59 20.88 -0.61
C PRO A 365 27.93 20.30 -0.15
N ALA A 366 27.97 19.64 1.01
CA ALA A 366 29.19 19.02 1.53
C ALA A 366 29.70 17.89 0.61
N LEU A 367 28.81 16.98 0.17
CA LEU A 367 29.17 15.89 -0.74
C LEU A 367 29.66 16.41 -2.10
N ARG A 368 29.12 17.54 -2.59
CA ARG A 368 29.60 18.17 -3.82
C ARG A 368 30.96 18.85 -3.70
N SER A 369 31.34 19.29 -2.51
CA SER A 369 32.65 19.93 -2.28
C SER A 369 33.82 18.95 -2.39
N VAL A 370 33.55 17.64 -2.36
CA VAL A 370 34.57 16.60 -2.50
C VAL A 370 34.97 16.47 -3.97
N THR A 371 36.22 16.85 -4.26
CA THR A 371 36.80 16.87 -5.62
C THR A 371 36.76 15.50 -6.30
N GLY A 372 36.85 14.40 -5.53
CA GLY A 372 36.77 13.03 -6.06
C GLY A 372 35.42 12.65 -6.70
N PHE A 373 34.35 13.40 -6.41
CA PHE A 373 33.01 13.14 -6.97
C PHE A 373 32.65 14.00 -8.19
N ALA A 374 33.50 14.95 -8.57
CA ALA A 374 33.25 15.89 -9.67
C ALA A 374 33.37 15.28 -11.08
N GLY A 375 33.26 13.96 -11.23
CA GLY A 375 33.66 13.19 -12.42
C GLY A 375 33.33 13.80 -13.80
N CYS A 376 34.16 13.47 -14.80
CA CYS A 376 34.10 13.89 -16.20
C CYS A 376 34.45 15.35 -16.54
N VAL A 377 34.80 16.21 -15.58
CA VAL A 377 35.29 17.57 -15.90
C VAL A 377 36.60 17.50 -16.72
N GLU A 378 37.56 16.68 -16.28
CA GLU A 378 38.84 16.53 -16.98
C GLU A 378 38.70 15.91 -18.38
N ILE A 379 37.84 14.90 -18.54
CA ILE A 379 37.59 14.24 -19.84
C ILE A 379 36.85 15.19 -20.79
N TYR A 380 35.90 15.97 -20.29
CA TYR A 380 35.20 17.00 -21.06
C TYR A 380 36.17 18.09 -21.53
N ASP A 381 36.99 18.62 -20.62
CA ASP A 381 37.97 19.66 -20.93
C ASP A 381 39.05 19.17 -21.89
N TRP A 382 39.50 17.92 -21.74
CA TRP A 382 40.43 17.28 -22.66
C TRP A 382 39.81 17.13 -24.06
N ARG A 383 38.59 16.58 -24.15
CA ARG A 383 37.93 16.34 -25.45
C ARG A 383 37.56 17.64 -26.15
N ARG A 384 37.16 18.68 -25.39
CA ARG A 384 36.97 20.04 -25.90
C ARG A 384 38.26 20.61 -26.48
N ARG A 385 39.40 20.44 -25.79
CA ARG A 385 40.71 20.86 -26.29
C ARG A 385 41.11 20.12 -27.56
N VAL A 386 40.90 18.81 -27.63
CA VAL A 386 41.15 18.01 -28.84
C VAL A 386 40.31 18.50 -30.02
N THR A 387 39.00 18.70 -29.84
CA THR A 387 38.15 19.20 -30.92
C THR A 387 38.51 20.63 -31.36
N ALA A 388 38.98 21.48 -30.44
CA ALA A 388 39.46 22.82 -30.78
C ALA A 388 40.75 22.74 -31.61
N TYR A 389 41.67 21.84 -31.24
CA TYR A 389 42.90 21.59 -31.98
C TYR A 389 42.62 21.02 -33.38
N GLU A 390 41.73 20.02 -33.51
CA GLU A 390 41.31 19.46 -34.81
C GLU A 390 40.65 20.52 -35.70
N ALA A 391 39.85 21.43 -35.12
CA ALA A 391 39.23 22.53 -35.87
C ALA A 391 40.23 23.61 -36.31
N GLU A 392 41.26 23.88 -35.51
CA GLU A 392 42.37 24.76 -35.90
C GLU A 392 43.21 24.13 -37.02
N GLU A 393 43.51 22.83 -36.93
CA GLU A 393 44.23 22.09 -37.95
C GLU A 393 43.44 22.06 -39.28
N GLN A 394 42.13 21.80 -39.24
CA GLN A 394 41.27 21.88 -40.42
C GLN A 394 41.22 23.27 -41.05
N LYS A 395 41.26 24.36 -40.25
CA LYS A 395 41.36 25.72 -40.79
C LYS A 395 42.70 25.98 -41.46
N LEU A 396 43.80 25.52 -40.85
CA LEU A 396 45.14 25.59 -41.44
C LEU A 396 45.21 24.82 -42.76
N PHE A 397 44.61 23.63 -42.83
CA PHE A 397 44.47 22.88 -44.08
C PHE A 397 43.58 23.61 -45.09
N GLN A 398 42.42 24.14 -44.72
CA GLN A 398 41.56 24.90 -45.65
C GLN A 398 42.16 26.21 -46.16
N ASP A 399 42.97 26.90 -45.36
CA ASP A 399 43.71 28.08 -45.82
C ASP A 399 44.92 27.70 -46.70
N SER A 400 45.48 26.49 -46.52
CA SER A 400 46.44 25.89 -47.46
C SER A 400 45.79 25.38 -48.75
N GLU A 401 44.52 24.97 -48.71
CA GLU A 401 43.77 24.35 -49.81
C GLU A 401 42.82 25.31 -50.56
N LYS A 402 42.97 26.64 -50.39
CA LYS A 402 42.37 27.64 -51.31
C LYS A 402 42.90 27.53 -52.76
N ALA A 403 43.58 26.44 -53.12
CA ALA A 403 43.98 26.09 -54.48
C ALA A 403 43.29 24.83 -55.05
N THR A 404 42.57 23.98 -54.31
CA THR A 404 41.86 22.85 -54.96
C THR A 404 40.70 22.27 -54.13
N ASP A 405 39.59 22.08 -54.83
CA ASP A 405 38.27 21.52 -54.53
C ASP A 405 37.87 21.03 -53.11
N LYS A 406 36.69 21.52 -52.71
CA LYS A 406 35.99 21.22 -51.46
C LYS A 406 35.42 19.80 -51.44
N ALA A 407 35.85 19.00 -50.46
CA ALA A 407 35.07 17.89 -49.94
C ALA A 407 34.55 18.24 -48.53
N VAL A 408 33.23 18.37 -48.40
CA VAL A 408 32.53 18.59 -47.13
C VAL A 408 32.50 17.27 -46.37
N VAL A 409 33.29 17.15 -45.30
CA VAL A 409 33.19 16.04 -44.33
C VAL A 409 32.23 16.46 -43.23
N ASP A 410 31.05 15.84 -43.20
CA ASP A 410 30.06 15.96 -42.13
C ASP A 410 30.61 15.37 -40.82
N THR A 411 31.18 16.21 -39.96
CA THR A 411 31.46 15.84 -38.57
C THR A 411 30.15 15.79 -37.79
N LYS A 412 29.68 14.55 -37.52
CA LYS A 412 28.52 14.26 -36.68
C LYS A 412 28.59 15.04 -35.34
N PRO A 413 27.52 15.75 -34.92
CA PRO A 413 27.49 16.57 -33.70
C PRO A 413 27.53 15.79 -32.37
N ASN A 414 27.84 14.49 -32.37
CA ASN A 414 27.76 13.61 -31.20
C ASN A 414 29.10 13.40 -30.46
N ALA A 415 30.15 14.17 -30.77
CA ALA A 415 31.50 13.85 -30.30
C ALA A 415 31.87 14.43 -28.93
N ILE A 416 31.18 15.43 -28.37
CA ILE A 416 31.54 15.98 -27.04
C ILE A 416 30.49 15.53 -26.01
N PRO A 417 30.86 14.78 -24.94
CA PRO A 417 29.94 14.45 -23.86
C PRO A 417 29.34 15.74 -23.30
N THR A 418 28.02 15.82 -23.12
CA THR A 418 27.43 16.98 -22.45
C THR A 418 27.91 17.03 -21.00
N LEU A 419 28.34 18.21 -20.52
CA LEU A 419 28.74 18.40 -19.14
C LEU A 419 27.49 18.27 -18.26
N ASP A 420 27.16 17.04 -17.84
CA ASP A 420 26.05 16.84 -16.92
C ASP A 420 26.51 17.21 -15.50
N SER A 421 25.62 17.72 -14.65
CA SER A 421 26.00 18.17 -13.31
C SER A 421 25.96 17.05 -12.26
N GLY A 422 25.72 15.79 -12.67
CA GLY A 422 25.74 14.59 -11.82
C GLY A 422 24.36 14.15 -11.31
N TRP A 423 23.33 14.99 -11.51
CA TRP A 423 21.95 14.68 -11.13
C TRP A 423 21.36 13.49 -11.90
N GLN A 424 21.82 13.23 -13.13
CA GLN A 424 21.38 12.05 -13.90
C GLN A 424 21.83 10.75 -13.22
N GLY A 425 23.02 10.73 -12.62
CA GLY A 425 23.50 9.60 -11.83
C GLY A 425 22.65 9.35 -10.59
N ILE A 426 22.32 10.40 -9.83
CA ILE A 426 21.43 10.29 -8.66
C ILE A 426 20.07 9.76 -9.09
N LYS A 427 19.51 10.30 -10.16
CA LYS A 427 18.21 9.89 -10.70
C LYS A 427 18.24 8.43 -11.18
N PHE A 428 19.32 8.00 -11.83
CA PHE A 428 19.50 6.62 -12.30
C PHE A 428 19.46 5.62 -11.15
N ILE A 429 20.32 5.77 -10.14
CA ILE A 429 20.37 4.83 -9.01
C ILE A 429 19.07 4.88 -8.21
N THR A 430 18.49 6.08 -8.01
CA THR A 430 17.19 6.19 -7.33
C THR A 430 16.09 5.45 -8.10
N MET A 431 16.02 5.61 -9.42
CA MET A 431 15.03 4.88 -10.24
C MET A 431 15.26 3.37 -10.20
N ALA A 432 16.51 2.91 -10.19
CA ALA A 432 16.83 1.49 -10.07
C ALA A 432 16.34 0.91 -8.73
N VAL A 433 16.58 1.62 -7.62
CA VAL A 433 16.10 1.24 -6.29
C VAL A 433 14.58 1.22 -6.23
N ILE A 434 13.89 2.21 -6.81
CA ILE A 434 12.42 2.24 -6.80
C ILE A 434 11.83 1.08 -7.60
N VAL A 435 12.37 0.78 -8.80
CA VAL A 435 11.90 -0.36 -9.60
C VAL A 435 12.12 -1.67 -8.84
N TYR A 436 13.28 -1.86 -8.23
CA TYR A 436 13.57 -3.05 -7.43
C TYR A 436 12.65 -3.18 -6.20
N ALA A 437 12.48 -2.09 -5.45
CA ALA A 437 11.58 -2.03 -4.31
C ALA A 437 10.13 -2.30 -4.72
N HIS A 438 9.69 -1.74 -5.86
CA HIS A 438 8.36 -1.99 -6.40
C HIS A 438 8.16 -3.47 -6.78
N CYS A 439 9.15 -4.12 -7.40
CA CYS A 439 9.09 -5.55 -7.71
C CYS A 439 8.96 -6.41 -6.44
N ILE A 440 9.75 -6.10 -5.40
CA ILE A 440 9.66 -6.78 -4.10
C ILE A 440 8.27 -6.57 -3.49
N MET A 441 7.79 -5.33 -3.45
CA MET A 441 6.47 -5.00 -2.94
C MET A 441 5.37 -5.68 -3.75
N GLY A 442 5.53 -5.85 -5.07
CA GLY A 442 4.59 -6.58 -5.90
C GLY A 442 4.41 -8.04 -5.48
N ILE A 443 5.47 -8.66 -4.95
CA ILE A 443 5.43 -10.03 -4.42
C ILE A 443 4.86 -10.05 -3.00
N LEU A 444 5.28 -9.10 -2.15
CA LEU A 444 4.95 -9.11 -0.72
C LEU A 444 3.59 -8.49 -0.38
N ASN A 445 3.16 -7.46 -1.11
CA ASN A 445 1.92 -6.70 -0.92
C ASN A 445 1.51 -6.02 -2.24
N TYR A 446 0.85 -6.77 -3.13
CA TYR A 446 0.54 -6.32 -4.49
C TYR A 446 -0.37 -5.07 -4.59
N PRO A 447 -1.38 -4.84 -3.71
CA PRO A 447 -2.20 -3.63 -3.77
C PRO A 447 -1.35 -2.41 -3.46
N MET A 448 -0.42 -2.53 -2.51
CA MET A 448 0.51 -1.49 -2.17
C MET A 448 1.40 -1.16 -3.36
N ALA A 449 1.96 -2.17 -4.04
CA ALA A 449 2.72 -1.96 -5.27
C ALA A 449 1.94 -1.14 -6.31
N LEU A 450 0.64 -1.45 -6.51
CA LEU A 450 -0.21 -0.74 -7.47
C LEU A 450 -0.35 0.76 -7.13
N PHE A 451 -0.54 1.11 -5.86
CA PHE A 451 -0.54 2.52 -5.43
C PHE A 451 0.83 3.18 -5.59
N CYS A 452 1.92 2.46 -5.32
CA CYS A 452 3.29 2.96 -5.45
C CYS A 452 3.70 3.22 -6.91
N ALA A 453 3.08 2.54 -7.87
CA ALA A 453 3.39 2.68 -9.30
C ALA A 453 3.17 4.09 -9.83
N ILE A 454 2.12 4.78 -9.34
CA ILE A 454 1.77 6.14 -9.78
C ILE A 454 2.85 7.16 -9.35
N PRO A 455 3.19 7.30 -8.05
CA PRO A 455 4.31 8.15 -7.62
C PRO A 455 5.64 7.79 -8.30
N MET A 456 5.93 6.50 -8.52
CA MET A 456 7.14 6.07 -9.23
C MET A 456 7.19 6.59 -10.66
N ALA A 457 6.09 6.48 -11.42
CA ALA A 457 6.00 7.02 -12.77
C ALA A 457 6.13 8.55 -12.79
N HIS A 458 5.62 9.24 -11.76
CA HIS A 458 5.82 10.67 -11.59
C HIS A 458 7.28 11.03 -11.27
N PHE A 459 7.98 10.28 -10.41
CA PHE A 459 9.40 10.50 -10.11
C PHE A 459 10.27 10.49 -11.37
N ALA A 460 9.98 9.58 -12.31
CA ALA A 460 10.68 9.51 -13.59
C ALA A 460 10.66 10.84 -14.36
N ARG A 461 9.67 11.71 -14.14
CA ARG A 461 9.54 13.02 -14.81
C ARG A 461 10.26 14.16 -14.11
N VAL A 462 10.76 13.98 -12.89
CA VAL A 462 11.42 15.05 -12.12
C VAL A 462 12.75 15.42 -12.78
N ILE A 463 12.95 16.70 -13.04
CA ILE A 463 14.15 17.28 -13.65
C ILE A 463 14.55 18.56 -12.90
N PRO A 464 15.83 18.97 -12.94
CA PRO A 464 16.30 20.16 -12.24
C PRO A 464 15.56 21.43 -12.68
N PHE A 465 15.21 22.29 -11.73
CA PHE A 465 14.43 23.51 -11.95
C PHE A 465 15.00 24.38 -13.07
N GLY A 466 16.33 24.54 -13.13
CA GLY A 466 16.99 25.38 -14.13
C GLY A 466 17.02 24.82 -15.56
N THR A 467 16.52 23.60 -15.79
CA THR A 467 16.51 22.95 -17.12
C THR A 467 15.11 22.80 -17.72
N ALA A 468 14.07 22.94 -16.90
CA ALA A 468 12.68 22.72 -17.28
C ALA A 468 11.98 24.02 -17.70
N THR A 469 10.95 23.89 -18.55
CA THR A 469 10.07 25.01 -18.91
C THR A 469 9.19 25.40 -17.72
N LEU A 470 8.74 26.66 -17.68
CA LEU A 470 7.85 27.19 -16.64
C LEU A 470 6.65 26.26 -16.30
N PRO A 471 5.85 25.77 -17.27
CA PRO A 471 4.72 24.89 -16.95
C PRO A 471 5.16 23.54 -16.36
N LYS A 472 6.29 22.98 -16.83
CA LYS A 472 6.84 21.73 -16.27
C LYS A 472 7.32 21.94 -14.83
N ASN A 473 7.92 23.09 -14.53
CA ASN A 473 8.34 23.44 -13.18
C ASN A 473 7.16 23.63 -12.23
N VAL A 474 6.10 24.31 -12.67
CA VAL A 474 4.86 24.47 -11.87
C VAL A 474 4.24 23.10 -11.58
N TRP A 475 4.13 22.23 -12.59
CA TRP A 475 3.57 20.89 -12.42
C TRP A 475 4.41 20.01 -11.49
N ASN A 476 5.74 19.98 -11.68
CA ASN A 476 6.66 19.23 -10.83
C ASN A 476 6.64 19.77 -9.39
N GLY A 477 6.61 21.09 -9.21
CA GLY A 477 6.50 21.73 -7.90
C GLY A 477 5.19 21.41 -7.18
N LEU A 478 4.06 21.45 -7.89
CA LEU A 478 2.76 21.07 -7.35
C LEU A 478 2.73 19.61 -6.91
N TRP A 479 3.31 18.71 -7.71
CA TRP A 479 3.36 17.28 -7.37
C TRP A 479 4.30 17.01 -6.18
N LEU A 480 5.48 17.63 -6.13
CA LEU A 480 6.39 17.54 -4.99
C LEU A 480 5.78 18.12 -3.71
N PHE A 481 4.97 19.17 -3.83
CA PHE A 481 4.21 19.70 -2.71
C PHE A 481 3.13 18.72 -2.24
N LEU A 482 2.29 18.21 -3.16
CA LEU A 482 1.21 17.26 -2.84
C LEU A 482 1.73 15.93 -2.26
N SER A 483 2.89 15.48 -2.75
CA SER A 483 3.56 14.26 -2.30
C SER A 483 4.52 14.47 -1.13
N SER A 484 4.57 15.67 -0.55
CA SER A 484 5.36 15.91 0.66
C SER A 484 4.77 15.11 1.82
N PRO A 485 5.60 14.40 2.62
CA PRO A 485 5.13 13.68 3.80
C PRO A 485 4.25 14.53 4.71
N LEU A 486 4.60 15.81 4.90
CA LEU A 486 3.85 16.75 5.74
C LEU A 486 2.46 17.06 5.15
N VAL A 487 2.40 17.33 3.85
CA VAL A 487 1.13 17.61 3.15
C VAL A 487 0.26 16.37 3.10
N LEU A 488 0.85 15.19 2.89
CA LEU A 488 0.16 13.92 2.97
C LEU A 488 -0.44 13.71 4.38
N PHE A 489 0.30 13.98 5.45
CA PHE A 489 -0.24 13.90 6.82
C PHE A 489 -1.40 14.87 7.06
N VAL A 490 -1.32 16.10 6.53
CA VAL A 490 -2.40 17.11 6.67
C VAL A 490 -3.63 16.74 5.83
N LEU A 491 -3.45 16.32 4.59
CA LEU A 491 -4.54 15.91 3.69
C LEU A 491 -5.23 14.65 4.20
N LEU A 492 -4.46 13.67 4.68
CA LEU A 492 -5.01 12.44 5.23
C LEU A 492 -5.79 12.72 6.53
N LYS A 493 -5.39 13.70 7.36
CA LYS A 493 -6.13 14.08 8.60
C LYS A 493 -7.57 14.51 8.32
N TRP A 494 -7.86 14.94 7.10
CA TRP A 494 -9.20 15.33 6.65
C TRP A 494 -10.03 14.15 6.09
N SER A 495 -9.45 12.94 6.03
CA SER A 495 -10.07 11.69 5.60
C SER A 495 -10.64 10.90 6.80
N ARG A 496 -11.61 10.01 6.55
CA ARG A 496 -12.35 9.22 7.58
C ARG A 496 -11.45 8.31 8.43
N LEU A 497 -10.28 7.92 7.94
CA LEU A 497 -9.30 7.28 8.81
C LEU A 497 -8.67 8.38 9.65
N ASP A 498 -8.93 8.39 10.97
CA ASP A 498 -8.08 9.09 11.91
C ASP A 498 -6.64 8.65 11.58
N VAL A 499 -5.87 9.48 10.86
CA VAL A 499 -4.52 9.14 10.40
C VAL A 499 -3.64 8.78 11.57
N ILE A 500 -3.92 9.45 12.67
CA ILE A 500 -3.41 9.15 13.99
C ILE A 500 -3.62 7.67 14.32
N ALA A 501 -4.82 7.13 14.15
CA ALA A 501 -5.12 5.72 14.36
C ALA A 501 -4.49 4.81 13.30
N GLY A 502 -4.52 5.17 12.00
CA GLY A 502 -3.91 4.37 10.94
C GLY A 502 -2.38 4.31 10.98
N LEU A 503 -1.74 5.39 11.42
CA LEU A 503 -0.30 5.50 11.57
C LEU A 503 0.16 4.94 12.91
N SER A 504 -0.63 5.10 13.99
CA SER A 504 -0.46 4.32 15.22
C SER A 504 -0.54 2.84 14.90
N TYR A 505 -1.56 2.42 14.15
CA TYR A 505 -1.70 1.07 13.68
C TYR A 505 -0.47 0.61 12.88
N ALA A 506 0.05 1.41 11.95
CA ALA A 506 1.26 1.05 11.19
C ALA A 506 2.50 0.88 12.09
N VAL A 507 2.64 1.71 13.14
CA VAL A 507 3.76 1.64 14.08
C VAL A 507 3.58 0.49 15.07
N ASP A 508 2.41 0.38 15.70
CA ASP A 508 2.06 -0.68 16.64
C ASP A 508 2.12 -2.05 15.95
N SER A 509 1.61 -2.16 14.72
CA SER A 509 1.69 -3.39 13.92
C SER A 509 3.13 -3.74 13.52
N PHE A 510 4.00 -2.74 13.32
CA PHE A 510 5.42 -2.99 13.06
C PHE A 510 6.12 -3.49 14.33
N VAL A 511 5.86 -2.85 15.47
CA VAL A 511 6.40 -3.25 16.79
C VAL A 511 5.94 -4.64 17.18
N GLN A 512 4.68 -4.97 16.91
CA GLN A 512 4.07 -6.27 17.18
C GLN A 512 4.36 -7.33 16.10
N ARG A 513 5.12 -6.98 15.04
CA ARG A 513 5.49 -7.87 13.92
C ARG A 513 4.31 -8.38 13.07
N ILE A 514 3.17 -7.71 13.10
CA ILE A 514 1.96 -8.05 12.33
C ILE A 514 2.07 -7.50 10.90
N ASN A 515 2.47 -6.23 10.76
CA ASN A 515 2.66 -5.56 9.47
C ASN A 515 4.04 -4.92 9.41
N LEU A 516 5.02 -5.72 9.00
CA LEU A 516 6.43 -5.31 8.91
C LEU A 516 6.70 -4.40 7.70
N LEU A 517 5.82 -4.40 6.71
CA LEU A 517 6.09 -3.78 5.41
C LEU A 517 5.63 -2.33 5.33
N ALA A 518 4.48 -1.99 5.94
CA ALA A 518 3.90 -0.65 5.81
C ALA A 518 4.84 0.44 6.36
N LEU A 519 5.33 0.29 7.59
CA LEU A 519 6.21 1.30 8.20
C LEU A 519 7.58 1.36 7.50
N ALA A 520 8.16 0.21 7.16
CA ALA A 520 9.41 0.13 6.42
C ALA A 520 9.31 0.82 5.05
N TYR A 521 8.19 0.65 4.35
CA TYR A 521 7.94 1.34 3.08
C TYR A 521 7.85 2.86 3.27
N ILE A 522 7.06 3.33 4.25
CA ILE A 522 6.89 4.77 4.49
C ILE A 522 8.25 5.42 4.79
N CYS A 523 9.05 4.81 5.67
CA CYS A 523 10.32 5.39 6.10
C CYS A 523 11.43 5.21 5.07
N CYS A 524 11.67 3.99 4.58
CA CYS A 524 12.86 3.67 3.78
C CYS A 524 12.63 3.80 2.27
N ILE A 525 11.39 3.78 1.79
CA ILE A 525 11.12 3.92 0.34
C ILE A 525 10.50 5.29 0.07
N TYR A 526 9.36 5.61 0.66
CA TYR A 526 8.62 6.81 0.32
C TYR A 526 9.37 8.10 0.71
N ILE A 527 9.83 8.22 1.96
CA ILE A 527 10.58 9.41 2.41
C ILE A 527 11.92 9.52 1.67
N SER A 528 12.66 8.41 1.49
CA SER A 528 13.90 8.38 0.71
C SER A 528 13.69 8.87 -0.72
N VAL A 529 12.68 8.36 -1.42
CA VAL A 529 12.38 8.76 -2.80
C VAL A 529 11.96 10.22 -2.87
N HIS A 530 11.11 10.69 -1.96
CA HIS A 530 10.68 12.08 -1.92
C HIS A 530 11.88 13.03 -1.68
N THR A 531 12.77 12.70 -0.74
CA THR A 531 13.98 13.50 -0.49
C THR A 531 14.90 13.55 -1.70
N LEU A 532 15.16 12.40 -2.34
CA LEU A 532 15.96 12.33 -3.56
C LEU A 532 15.31 13.10 -4.73
N SER A 533 13.97 13.13 -4.79
CA SER A 533 13.23 13.96 -5.76
C SER A 533 13.48 15.44 -5.56
N LEU A 534 13.44 15.91 -4.30
CA LEU A 534 13.78 17.29 -3.96
C LEU A 534 15.23 17.60 -4.31
N VAL A 535 16.17 16.69 -4.00
CA VAL A 535 17.60 16.84 -4.33
C VAL A 535 17.82 17.03 -5.83
N VAL A 536 17.13 16.25 -6.66
CA VAL A 536 17.21 16.37 -8.13
C VAL A 536 16.55 17.66 -8.62
N TRP A 537 15.42 18.06 -8.04
CA TRP A 537 14.70 19.26 -8.45
C TRP A 537 15.46 20.55 -8.10
N THR A 538 16.07 20.62 -6.91
CA THR A 538 16.88 21.76 -6.45
C THR A 538 18.32 21.71 -6.97
N TYR A 539 18.65 20.78 -7.87
CA TYR A 539 19.99 20.64 -8.40
C TYR A 539 20.36 21.86 -9.27
N PRO A 540 21.51 22.53 -9.04
CA PRO A 540 21.91 23.70 -9.83
C PRO A 540 22.19 23.29 -11.28
N SER A 541 21.69 24.09 -12.23
CA SER A 541 21.93 23.89 -13.66
C SER A 541 23.31 24.40 -14.07
N VAL A 542 23.84 23.83 -15.16
CA VAL A 542 25.19 24.06 -15.69
C VAL A 542 25.47 25.53 -16.02
N GLY A 543 24.45 26.33 -16.37
CA GLY A 543 24.58 27.77 -16.61
C GLY A 543 25.06 28.58 -15.40
N HIS A 544 24.96 28.03 -14.19
CA HIS A 544 25.48 28.66 -12.96
C HIS A 544 26.95 28.31 -12.66
N LEU A 545 27.44 27.16 -13.16
CA LEU A 545 28.84 26.75 -13.07
C LEU A 545 29.73 27.56 -14.03
N ASP A 546 29.24 27.82 -15.24
CA ASP A 546 29.95 28.60 -16.26
C ASP A 546 30.15 30.08 -15.85
N LYS A 547 29.29 30.61 -14.96
CA LYS A 547 29.50 31.92 -14.31
C LYS A 547 30.56 31.87 -13.22
N LYS A 548 30.67 30.77 -12.48
CA LYS A 548 31.62 30.64 -11.37
C LYS A 548 33.04 30.36 -11.88
N GLN A 549 33.18 29.54 -12.92
CA GLN A 549 34.45 29.30 -13.64
C GLN A 549 34.92 30.49 -14.49
N LYS A 550 34.08 31.49 -14.76
CA LYS A 550 34.51 32.77 -15.38
C LYS A 550 34.93 33.82 -14.35
N LEU A 551 34.71 33.55 -13.06
CA LEU A 551 34.99 34.44 -11.94
C LEU A 551 36.20 34.00 -11.10
N GLU A 552 36.64 32.74 -11.27
CA GLU A 552 37.96 32.21 -10.89
C GLU A 552 38.88 32.23 -12.12
#